data_AF-A0A7X5VSN0-F1
#
_entry.id   AF-A0A7X5VSN0-F1
#
_cell.length_a   1.000
_cell.length_b   1.000
_cell.length_c   1.000
_cell.angle_alpha   90.00
_cell.angle_beta   90.00
_cell.angle_gamma   90.00
#
_symmetry.space_group_name_H-M   'P 1'
#
loop_
_entity.id
_entity.type
_entity.pdbx_description
1 polymer ?
#
loop_
_entity_poly.entity_id
_entity_poly.type
_entity_poly.pdbx_seq_one_letter_code
_entity_poly.pdbx_strand_id
1 'polypeptide(L)'
;VAFSKLGPTMAESDIVITSSSAPDYLIGTGEVSHATASRNGRPLLLIDIAVPRDIDPAVRDNEKVDLYNIDDLQALVEKGRHARRKEVAKVEAIVDEGLDRFRTWVRDRGVVPTVAQLRERADAARAVELEKTLQKLGDLTPKQRRGIEAMSSALVKKLLHEPIDRLKSDDGERYVVATRELFSLDEE
;
A
#
# COMPACT_ATOMS: atom_id res chain seq x y z
N VAL A 1 26.15 -24.21 10.64
CA VAL A 1 27.20 -24.38 11.66
C VAL A 1 26.58 -24.03 13.00
N ALA A 2 26.83 -24.80 14.07
CA ALA A 2 26.34 -24.43 15.40
C ALA A 2 27.01 -23.11 15.82
N PHE A 3 26.28 -22.18 16.44
CA PHE A 3 26.80 -20.86 16.80
C PHE A 3 28.07 -20.94 17.67
N SER A 4 28.14 -21.94 18.56
CA SER A 4 29.33 -22.23 19.38
C SER A 4 30.60 -22.57 18.61
N LYS A 5 30.49 -22.91 17.32
CA LYS A 5 31.62 -23.22 16.43
C LYS A 5 31.96 -22.06 15.48
N LEU A 6 31.31 -20.90 15.61
CA LEU A 6 31.49 -19.77 14.70
C LEU A 6 32.97 -19.35 14.57
N GLY A 7 33.67 -19.14 15.69
CA GLY A 7 35.09 -18.75 15.70
C GLY A 7 36.01 -19.74 14.97
N PRO A 8 36.04 -21.04 15.36
CA PRO A 8 36.84 -22.04 14.68
C PRO A 8 36.52 -22.16 13.18
N THR A 9 35.24 -22.16 12.81
CA THR A 9 34.84 -22.23 11.40
C THR A 9 35.27 -20.98 10.63
N MET A 10 35.17 -19.78 11.23
CA MET A 10 35.66 -18.54 10.62
C MET A 10 37.18 -18.57 10.41
N ALA A 11 37.94 -19.16 11.33
CA ALA A 11 39.39 -19.32 11.18
C ALA A 11 39.77 -20.21 9.98
N GLU A 12 38.93 -21.17 9.63
CA GLU A 12 39.14 -22.10 8.50
C GLU A 12 38.58 -21.59 7.16
N SER A 13 37.70 -20.59 7.17
CA SER A 13 36.96 -20.12 5.99
C SER A 13 37.63 -18.94 5.31
N ASP A 14 37.72 -18.92 3.98
CA ASP A 14 38.25 -17.74 3.26
C ASP A 14 37.21 -16.63 3.08
N ILE A 15 35.93 -17.02 3.03
CA ILE A 15 34.78 -16.13 2.91
C ILE A 15 33.74 -16.52 3.98
N VAL A 16 33.25 -15.53 4.72
CA VAL A 16 32.12 -15.70 5.64
C VAL A 16 30.99 -14.78 5.19
N ILE A 17 29.83 -15.36 4.96
CA ILE A 17 28.61 -14.64 4.61
C ILE A 17 27.66 -14.71 5.80
N THR A 18 27.18 -13.56 6.26
CA THR A 18 26.25 -13.42 7.39
C THR A 18 24.91 -12.87 6.90
N SER A 19 23.82 -13.41 7.42
CA SER A 19 22.46 -13.15 6.95
C SER A 19 21.41 -13.50 8.02
N SER A 20 21.70 -13.16 9.27
CA SER A 20 20.85 -13.47 10.41
C SER A 20 19.78 -12.39 10.63
N SER A 21 18.97 -12.58 11.66
CA SER A 21 17.98 -11.60 12.14
C SER A 21 18.29 -11.14 13.57
N ALA A 22 19.56 -11.25 13.99
CA ALA A 22 19.99 -10.83 15.30
C ALA A 22 19.82 -9.31 15.47
N PRO A 23 19.41 -8.83 16.65
CA PRO A 23 19.32 -7.41 16.92
C PRO A 23 20.70 -6.77 17.17
N ASP A 24 21.67 -7.58 17.58
CA ASP A 24 23.03 -7.17 17.94
C ASP A 24 24.07 -7.83 17.01
N TYR A 25 25.28 -7.28 17.00
CA TYR A 25 26.40 -7.87 16.28
C TYR A 25 26.73 -9.27 16.81
N LEU A 26 26.74 -10.25 15.91
CA LEU A 26 27.15 -11.62 16.16
C LEU A 26 28.67 -11.82 16.03
N ILE A 27 29.33 -10.97 15.24
CA ILE A 27 30.76 -11.01 15.00
C ILE A 27 31.35 -9.64 15.35
N GLY A 28 32.15 -9.60 16.41
CA GLY A 28 32.89 -8.41 16.83
C GLY A 28 34.37 -8.47 16.46
N THR A 29 35.10 -7.42 16.84
CA THR A 29 36.55 -7.32 16.64
C THR A 29 37.33 -8.44 17.34
N GLY A 30 36.88 -8.88 18.52
CA GLY A 30 37.51 -9.95 19.29
C GLY A 30 37.49 -11.29 18.55
N GLU A 31 36.32 -11.71 18.04
CA GLU A 31 36.16 -12.95 17.29
C GLU A 31 37.00 -12.93 16.00
N VAL A 32 37.02 -11.80 15.31
CA VAL A 32 37.77 -11.62 14.07
C VAL A 32 39.28 -11.65 14.31
N SER A 33 39.77 -10.97 15.35
CA SER A 33 41.18 -11.00 15.73
C SER A 33 41.63 -12.41 16.11
N HIS A 34 40.80 -13.16 16.83
CA HIS A 34 41.10 -14.54 17.18
C HIS A 34 41.16 -15.45 15.95
N ALA A 35 40.18 -15.33 15.04
CA ALA A 35 40.17 -16.11 13.81
C ALA A 35 41.37 -15.80 12.91
N THR A 36 41.72 -14.52 12.74
CA THR A 36 42.82 -14.08 11.87
C THR A 36 44.21 -14.45 12.41
N ALA A 37 44.38 -14.61 13.72
CA ALA A 37 45.64 -15.07 14.31
C ALA A 37 46.04 -16.47 13.82
N SER A 38 45.07 -17.37 13.65
CA SER A 38 45.30 -18.77 13.25
C SER A 38 45.40 -18.98 11.73
N ARG A 39 45.36 -17.90 10.95
CA ARG A 39 45.26 -17.96 9.47
C ARG A 39 46.58 -17.84 8.72
N ASN A 40 47.73 -17.74 9.42
CA ASN A 40 49.07 -17.60 8.81
C ASN A 40 49.15 -16.47 7.77
N GLY A 41 48.46 -15.35 8.03
CA GLY A 41 48.44 -14.18 7.14
C GLY A 41 47.49 -14.26 5.95
N ARG A 42 46.71 -15.34 5.80
CA ARG A 42 45.66 -15.41 4.78
C ARG A 42 44.52 -14.41 5.09
N PRO A 43 44.10 -13.59 4.12
CA PRO A 43 43.02 -12.62 4.32
C PRO A 43 41.69 -13.32 4.59
N LEU A 44 40.75 -12.61 5.22
CA LEU A 44 39.39 -13.07 5.50
C LEU A 44 38.39 -12.09 4.87
N LEU A 45 37.56 -12.57 3.95
CA LEU A 45 36.49 -11.79 3.36
C LEU A 45 35.19 -12.00 4.14
N LEU A 46 34.64 -10.92 4.68
CA LEU A 46 33.37 -10.88 5.37
C LEU A 46 32.33 -10.21 4.46
N ILE A 47 31.18 -10.85 4.27
CA ILE A 47 30.05 -10.31 3.54
C ILE A 47 28.84 -10.31 4.46
N ASP A 48 28.38 -9.12 4.85
CA ASP A 48 27.23 -8.90 5.70
C ASP A 48 26.02 -8.47 4.87
N ILE A 49 25.08 -9.39 4.68
CA ILE A 49 23.80 -9.13 4.01
C ILE A 49 22.63 -9.05 5.00
N ALA A 50 22.88 -8.97 6.30
CA ALA A 50 21.87 -8.86 7.34
C ALA A 50 21.40 -7.42 7.56
N VAL A 51 20.14 -7.26 7.98
CA VAL A 51 19.54 -5.98 8.40
C VAL A 51 18.64 -6.25 9.62
N PRO A 52 19.02 -5.84 10.86
CA PRO A 52 20.25 -5.14 11.25
C PRO A 52 21.54 -5.94 10.97
N ARG A 53 22.69 -5.25 10.93
CA ARG A 53 24.00 -5.86 10.59
C ARG A 53 24.40 -6.94 11.60
N ASP A 54 24.97 -8.03 11.09
CA ASP A 54 25.49 -9.12 11.90
C ASP A 54 26.94 -8.85 12.36
N ILE A 55 27.67 -8.01 11.64
CA ILE A 55 29.10 -7.79 11.87
C ILE A 55 29.32 -6.34 12.32
N ASP A 56 30.04 -6.19 13.44
CA ASP A 56 30.47 -4.89 13.93
C ASP A 56 31.33 -4.18 12.85
N PRO A 57 30.95 -2.97 12.38
CA PRO A 57 31.75 -2.23 11.41
C PRO A 57 33.21 -2.00 11.81
N ALA A 58 33.51 -1.98 13.12
CA ALA A 58 34.86 -1.80 13.66
C ALA A 58 35.84 -2.93 13.25
N VAL A 59 35.35 -4.08 12.77
CA VAL A 59 36.24 -5.15 12.25
C VAL A 59 37.07 -4.70 11.03
N ARG A 60 36.64 -3.63 10.34
CA ARG A 60 37.38 -3.03 9.20
C ARG A 60 38.76 -2.51 9.58
N ASP A 61 39.02 -2.26 10.86
CA ASP A 61 40.33 -1.79 11.33
C ASP A 61 41.40 -2.90 11.30
N ASN A 62 41.00 -4.15 11.10
CA ASN A 62 41.94 -5.27 10.95
C ASN A 62 42.44 -5.37 9.49
N GLU A 63 43.72 -5.12 9.27
CA GLU A 63 44.36 -5.14 7.93
C GLU A 63 44.24 -6.47 7.17
N LYS A 64 43.90 -7.57 7.85
CA LYS A 64 43.73 -8.90 7.23
C LYS A 64 42.27 -9.19 6.84
N VAL A 65 41.38 -8.21 6.95
CA VAL A 65 39.93 -8.37 6.79
C VAL A 65 39.40 -7.38 5.78
N ASP A 66 38.62 -7.90 4.84
CA ASP A 66 37.78 -7.09 3.97
C ASP A 66 36.33 -7.31 4.38
N LEU A 67 35.60 -6.26 4.78
CA LEU A 67 34.17 -6.33 5.10
C LEU A 67 33.35 -5.60 4.05
N TYR A 68 32.48 -6.33 3.37
CA TYR A 68 31.44 -5.78 2.48
C TYR A 68 30.07 -5.93 3.12
N ASN A 69 29.28 -4.87 3.12
CA ASN A 69 27.88 -4.91 3.51
C ASN A 69 26.96 -4.79 2.29
N ILE A 70 25.64 -4.82 2.51
CA ILE A 70 24.64 -4.66 1.45
C ILE A 70 24.81 -3.38 0.61
N ASP A 71 25.22 -2.27 1.22
CA ASP A 71 25.42 -0.99 0.54
C ASP A 71 26.64 -1.05 -0.40
N ASP A 72 27.73 -1.67 0.04
CA ASP A 72 28.93 -1.86 -0.78
C ASP A 72 28.64 -2.74 -2.00
N LEU A 73 27.81 -3.78 -1.82
CA LEU A 73 27.37 -4.65 -2.91
C LEU A 73 26.48 -3.91 -3.91
N GLN A 74 25.60 -3.02 -3.44
CA GLN A 74 24.76 -2.19 -4.32
C GLN A 74 25.61 -1.29 -5.24
N ALA A 75 26.68 -0.68 -4.73
CA ALA A 75 27.58 0.15 -5.52
C ALA A 75 28.27 -0.63 -6.66
N LEU A 76 28.58 -1.91 -6.45
CA LEU A 76 29.14 -2.80 -7.47
C LEU A 76 28.10 -3.18 -8.55
N VAL A 77 26.85 -3.42 -8.14
CA VAL A 77 25.75 -3.80 -9.03
C VAL A 77 25.30 -2.63 -9.93
N GLU A 78 25.49 -1.39 -9.49
CA GLU A 78 25.11 -0.19 -10.26
C GLU A 78 25.83 -0.10 -11.62
N LYS A 79 27.00 -0.73 -11.77
CA LYS A 79 27.70 -0.83 -13.07
C LYS A 79 26.97 -1.74 -14.09
N GLY A 80 26.08 -2.62 -13.65
CA GLY A 80 25.26 -3.49 -14.51
C GLY A 80 23.88 -2.91 -14.88
N ARG A 81 23.52 -1.73 -14.36
CA ARG A 81 22.13 -1.19 -14.40
C ARG A 81 21.61 -0.87 -15.80
N HIS A 82 22.48 -0.69 -16.79
CA HIS A 82 22.08 -0.40 -18.17
C HIS A 82 21.26 -1.54 -18.82
N ALA A 83 21.52 -2.80 -18.46
CA ALA A 83 20.75 -3.94 -18.97
C ALA A 83 19.32 -4.02 -18.37
N ARG A 84 19.11 -3.49 -17.17
CA ARG A 84 17.82 -3.59 -16.43
C ARG A 84 16.77 -2.57 -16.87
N ARG A 85 17.16 -1.47 -17.53
CA ARG A 85 16.23 -0.39 -17.92
C ARG A 85 15.09 -0.85 -18.83
N LYS A 86 15.34 -1.83 -19.72
CA LYS A 86 14.29 -2.38 -20.60
C LYS A 86 13.27 -3.24 -19.84
N GLU A 87 13.67 -3.86 -18.74
CA GLU A 87 12.77 -4.65 -17.90
C GLU A 87 11.95 -3.76 -16.96
N VAL A 88 12.48 -2.60 -16.54
CA VAL A 88 11.75 -1.61 -15.74
C VAL A 88 10.47 -1.16 -16.45
N ALA A 89 10.55 -0.80 -17.73
CA ALA A 89 9.37 -0.37 -18.49
C ALA A 89 8.27 -1.45 -18.57
N LYS A 90 8.65 -2.73 -18.63
CA LYS A 90 7.68 -3.84 -18.60
C LYS A 90 7.02 -3.98 -17.23
N VAL A 91 7.78 -3.79 -16.16
CA VAL A 91 7.26 -3.83 -14.78
C VAL A 91 6.30 -2.65 -14.53
N GLU A 92 6.64 -1.45 -15.00
CA GLU A 92 5.77 -0.27 -14.91
C GLU A 92 4.41 -0.53 -15.57
N ALA A 93 4.39 -1.13 -16.76
CA ALA A 93 3.13 -1.52 -17.43
C ALA A 93 2.29 -2.51 -16.60
N ILE A 94 2.92 -3.48 -15.92
CA ILE A 94 2.21 -4.43 -15.04
C ILE A 94 1.63 -3.71 -13.82
N VAL A 95 2.37 -2.76 -13.25
CA VAL A 95 1.92 -1.95 -12.11
C VAL A 95 0.73 -1.07 -12.50
N ASP A 96 0.79 -0.41 -13.66
CA ASP A 96 -0.31 0.42 -14.18
C ASP A 96 -1.58 -0.40 -14.39
N GLU A 97 -1.46 -1.57 -15.02
CA GLU A 97 -2.60 -2.49 -15.19
C GLU A 97 -3.19 -2.93 -13.83
N GLY A 98 -2.32 -3.21 -12.86
CA GLY A 98 -2.72 -3.52 -11.49
C GLY A 98 -3.47 -2.38 -10.80
N LEU A 99 -3.02 -1.15 -11.00
CA LEU A 99 -3.61 0.05 -10.42
C LEU A 99 -5.02 0.30 -10.98
N ASP A 100 -5.22 0.11 -12.28
CA ASP A 100 -6.53 0.30 -12.91
C ASP A 100 -7.55 -0.76 -12.45
N ARG A 101 -7.11 -2.01 -12.30
CA ARG A 101 -7.95 -3.05 -11.67
C ARG A 101 -8.32 -2.70 -10.23
N PHE A 102 -7.36 -2.19 -9.46
CA PHE A 102 -7.60 -1.79 -8.07
C PHE A 102 -8.62 -0.65 -7.97
N ARG A 103 -8.47 0.41 -8.77
CA ARG A 103 -9.42 1.53 -8.83
C ARG A 103 -10.83 1.06 -9.19
N THR A 104 -10.95 0.15 -10.15
CA THR A 104 -12.24 -0.41 -10.53
C THR A 104 -12.89 -1.16 -9.36
N TRP A 105 -12.10 -2.02 -8.70
CA TRP A 105 -12.56 -2.79 -7.55
C TRP A 105 -12.98 -1.92 -6.35
N VAL A 106 -12.26 -0.83 -6.06
CA VAL A 106 -12.64 0.12 -4.99
C VAL A 106 -13.94 0.86 -5.36
N ARG A 107 -14.09 1.33 -6.61
CA ARG A 107 -15.31 1.96 -7.11
C ARG A 107 -16.55 1.06 -6.92
N ASP A 108 -16.42 -0.22 -7.28
CA ASP A 108 -17.50 -1.20 -7.14
C ASP A 108 -17.89 -1.45 -5.69
N ARG A 109 -16.93 -1.39 -4.75
CA ARG A 109 -17.19 -1.58 -3.32
C ARG A 109 -17.76 -0.36 -2.60
N GLY A 110 -17.32 0.84 -2.94
CA GLY A 110 -17.64 2.06 -2.18
C GLY A 110 -18.65 2.98 -2.86
N VAL A 111 -18.41 3.32 -4.12
CA VAL A 111 -19.19 4.32 -4.85
C VAL A 111 -20.57 3.79 -5.22
N VAL A 112 -20.63 2.58 -5.80
CA VAL A 112 -21.89 2.03 -6.32
C VAL A 112 -22.94 1.86 -5.21
N PRO A 113 -22.65 1.25 -4.05
CA PRO A 113 -23.62 1.14 -2.96
C PRO A 113 -24.02 2.50 -2.39
N THR A 114 -23.09 3.44 -2.28
CA THR A 114 -23.35 4.80 -1.77
C THR A 114 -24.31 5.56 -2.68
N VAL A 115 -24.14 5.49 -4.00
CA VAL A 115 -25.08 6.09 -4.96
C VAL A 115 -26.47 5.47 -4.86
N ALA A 116 -26.57 4.15 -4.67
CA ALA A 116 -27.84 3.47 -4.51
C ALA A 116 -28.58 3.94 -3.24
N GLN A 117 -27.90 3.91 -2.09
CA GLN A 117 -28.45 4.34 -0.80
C GLN A 117 -28.82 5.83 -0.79
N LEU A 118 -28.02 6.69 -1.41
CA LEU A 118 -28.34 8.11 -1.53
C LEU A 118 -29.64 8.36 -2.30
N ARG A 119 -29.86 7.64 -3.41
CA ARG A 119 -31.10 7.71 -4.19
C ARG A 119 -32.30 7.24 -3.38
N GLU A 120 -32.16 6.10 -2.73
CA GLU A 120 -33.21 5.50 -1.91
C GLU A 120 -33.64 6.45 -0.78
N ARG A 121 -32.68 7.01 -0.03
CA ARG A 121 -32.97 7.97 1.04
C ARG A 121 -33.68 9.22 0.52
N ALA A 122 -33.24 9.77 -0.61
CA ALA A 122 -33.86 10.95 -1.20
C ALA A 122 -35.28 10.66 -1.72
N ASP A 123 -35.50 9.49 -2.33
CA ASP A 123 -36.82 9.06 -2.78
C ASP A 123 -37.77 8.78 -1.61
N ALA A 124 -37.27 8.23 -0.50
CA ALA A 124 -38.03 8.04 0.73
C ALA A 124 -38.47 9.39 1.33
N ALA A 125 -37.54 10.35 1.45
CA ALA A 125 -37.86 11.70 1.91
C ALA A 125 -38.89 12.39 1.00
N ARG A 126 -38.73 12.25 -0.33
CA ARG A 126 -39.70 12.76 -1.31
C ARG A 126 -41.08 12.14 -1.12
N ALA A 127 -41.16 10.82 -0.94
CA ALA A 127 -42.43 10.11 -0.82
C ALA A 127 -43.22 10.59 0.41
N VAL A 128 -42.54 10.76 1.55
CA VAL A 128 -43.15 11.28 2.79
C VAL A 128 -43.73 12.68 2.59
N GLU A 129 -42.97 13.61 2.01
CA GLU A 129 -43.43 14.99 1.83
C GLU A 129 -44.50 15.11 0.72
N LEU A 130 -44.39 14.30 -0.33
CA LEU A 130 -45.40 14.20 -1.37
C LEU A 130 -46.74 13.71 -0.80
N GLU A 131 -46.73 12.66 0.01
CA GLU A 131 -47.94 12.13 0.63
C GLU A 131 -48.61 13.18 1.55
N LYS A 132 -47.84 13.81 2.44
CA LYS A 132 -48.33 14.91 3.29
C LYS A 132 -48.95 16.05 2.48
N THR A 133 -48.33 16.40 1.34
CA THR A 133 -48.81 17.47 0.47
C THR A 133 -50.11 17.08 -0.23
N LEU A 134 -50.19 15.85 -0.77
CA LEU A 134 -51.39 15.34 -1.42
C LEU A 134 -52.57 15.25 -0.45
N GLN A 135 -52.35 14.80 0.79
CA GLN A 135 -53.39 14.75 1.82
C GLN A 135 -53.96 16.15 2.15
N LYS A 136 -53.12 17.19 2.17
CA LYS A 136 -53.55 18.58 2.46
C LYS A 136 -54.30 19.24 1.31
N LEU A 137 -54.03 18.86 0.07
CA LEU A 137 -54.64 19.46 -1.13
C LEU A 137 -56.04 18.92 -1.43
N GLY A 138 -56.45 17.81 -0.80
CA GLY A 138 -57.78 17.22 -0.98
C GLY A 138 -58.00 16.64 -2.37
N ASP A 139 -59.18 16.85 -2.95
CA ASP A 139 -59.56 16.26 -4.25
C ASP A 139 -58.82 16.91 -5.42
N LEU A 140 -57.84 16.17 -5.96
CA LEU A 140 -57.08 16.53 -7.14
C LEU A 140 -57.54 15.73 -8.36
N THR A 141 -57.61 16.38 -9.51
CA THR A 141 -57.78 15.64 -10.78
C THR A 141 -56.57 14.73 -11.03
N PRO A 142 -56.72 13.61 -11.77
CA PRO A 142 -55.59 12.74 -12.11
C PRO A 142 -54.42 13.46 -12.81
N LYS A 143 -54.72 14.53 -13.57
CA LYS A 143 -53.70 15.35 -14.23
C LYS A 143 -52.90 16.19 -13.22
N GLN A 144 -53.55 16.80 -12.24
CA GLN A 144 -52.90 17.60 -11.21
C GLN A 144 -52.02 16.73 -10.31
N ARG A 145 -52.54 15.57 -9.87
CA ARG A 145 -51.77 14.61 -9.06
C ARG A 145 -50.48 14.19 -9.76
N ARG A 146 -50.57 13.74 -11.02
CA ARG A 146 -49.40 13.37 -11.83
C ARG A 146 -48.42 14.54 -12.02
N GLY A 147 -48.92 15.76 -12.15
CA GLY A 147 -48.07 16.96 -12.26
C GLY A 147 -47.21 17.19 -11.01
N ILE A 148 -47.79 17.03 -9.82
CA ILE A 148 -47.08 17.17 -8.54
C ILE A 148 -46.08 16.02 -8.34
N GLU A 149 -46.48 14.79 -8.64
CA GLU A 149 -45.60 13.60 -8.62
C GLU A 149 -44.38 13.78 -9.55
N ALA A 150 -44.61 14.25 -10.78
CA ALA A 150 -43.55 14.51 -11.75
C ALA A 150 -42.64 15.66 -11.31
N MET A 151 -43.20 16.75 -10.78
CA MET A 151 -42.44 17.90 -10.29
C MET A 151 -41.52 17.51 -9.12
N SER A 152 -42.05 16.79 -8.12
CA SER A 152 -41.26 16.33 -6.97
C SER A 152 -40.13 15.39 -7.38
N SER A 153 -40.40 14.47 -8.31
CA SER A 153 -39.38 13.56 -8.85
C SER A 153 -38.31 14.31 -9.65
N ALA A 154 -38.70 15.30 -10.45
CA ALA A 154 -37.76 16.13 -11.20
C ALA A 154 -36.86 16.96 -10.28
N LEU A 155 -37.39 17.46 -9.16
CA LEU A 155 -36.62 18.20 -8.17
C LEU A 155 -35.53 17.31 -7.53
N VAL A 156 -35.90 16.13 -7.04
CA VAL A 156 -34.93 15.16 -6.47
C VAL A 156 -33.86 14.80 -7.49
N LYS A 157 -34.27 14.45 -8.72
CA LYS A 157 -33.33 14.12 -9.80
C LYS A 157 -32.35 15.26 -10.08
N LYS A 158 -32.82 16.51 -10.09
CA LYS A 158 -31.97 17.69 -10.34
C LYS A 158 -30.99 17.95 -9.19
N LEU A 159 -31.41 17.76 -7.94
CA LEU A 159 -30.55 17.92 -6.76
C LEU A 159 -29.47 16.85 -6.68
N LEU A 160 -29.79 15.60 -7.04
CA LEU A 160 -28.86 14.48 -6.97
C LEU A 160 -27.92 14.35 -8.17
N HIS A 161 -28.14 15.12 -9.25
CA HIS A 161 -27.34 15.00 -10.47
C HIS A 161 -25.85 15.23 -10.21
N GLU A 162 -25.47 16.42 -9.73
CA GLU A 162 -24.07 16.78 -9.50
C GLU A 162 -23.39 15.89 -8.43
N PRO A 163 -23.99 15.61 -7.25
CA PRO A 163 -23.37 14.70 -6.28
C PRO A 163 -23.13 13.28 -6.82
N ILE A 164 -24.07 12.73 -7.58
CA ILE A 164 -23.92 11.39 -8.17
C ILE A 164 -22.83 11.39 -9.24
N ASP A 165 -22.76 12.42 -10.08
CA ASP A 165 -21.72 12.53 -11.11
C ASP A 165 -20.34 12.66 -10.48
N ARG A 166 -20.21 13.43 -9.38
CA ARG A 166 -18.97 13.51 -8.61
C ARG A 166 -18.58 12.17 -8.01
N LEU A 167 -19.52 11.45 -7.40
CA LEU A 167 -19.28 10.10 -6.85
C LEU A 167 -18.87 9.10 -7.93
N LYS A 168 -19.38 9.22 -9.16
CA LYS A 168 -19.04 8.31 -10.26
C LYS A 168 -17.75 8.66 -11.00
N SER A 169 -17.21 9.85 -10.77
CA SER A 169 -15.94 10.28 -11.34
C SER A 169 -14.76 9.45 -10.82
N ASP A 170 -13.59 9.59 -11.46
CA ASP A 170 -12.40 8.84 -11.06
C ASP A 170 -11.85 9.25 -9.67
N ASP A 171 -12.21 10.44 -9.17
CA ASP A 171 -11.94 10.89 -7.79
C ASP A 171 -13.16 10.73 -6.86
N GLY A 172 -14.15 9.95 -7.30
CA GLY A 172 -15.42 9.75 -6.59
C GLY A 172 -15.27 9.14 -5.20
N GLU A 173 -14.25 8.31 -5.03
CA GLU A 173 -13.89 7.65 -3.78
C GLU A 173 -13.69 8.64 -2.63
N ARG A 174 -13.11 9.80 -2.92
CA ARG A 174 -12.87 10.87 -1.93
C ARG A 174 -14.16 11.37 -1.29
N TYR A 175 -15.27 11.31 -2.01
CA TYR A 175 -16.57 11.81 -1.56
C TYR A 175 -17.42 10.74 -0.88
N VAL A 176 -17.02 9.46 -0.91
CA VAL A 176 -17.81 8.36 -0.35
C VAL A 176 -18.06 8.57 1.14
N VAL A 177 -17.01 8.71 1.95
CA VAL A 177 -17.12 8.85 3.41
C VAL A 177 -17.98 10.07 3.77
N ALA A 178 -17.67 11.24 3.19
CA ALA A 178 -18.42 12.46 3.45
C ALA A 178 -19.90 12.35 3.03
N THR A 179 -20.20 11.71 1.90
CA THR A 179 -21.60 11.50 1.48
C THR A 179 -22.34 10.60 2.44
N ARG A 180 -21.71 9.49 2.87
CA ARG A 180 -22.33 8.55 3.80
C ARG A 180 -22.61 9.20 5.16
N GLU A 181 -21.71 10.03 5.66
CA GLU A 181 -21.90 10.80 6.90
C GLU A 181 -22.98 11.88 6.76
N LEU A 182 -22.88 12.73 5.74
CA LEU A 182 -23.81 13.87 5.55
C LEU A 182 -25.26 13.43 5.32
N PHE A 183 -25.44 12.25 4.72
CA PHE A 183 -26.75 11.68 4.43
C PHE A 183 -27.09 10.47 5.32
N SER A 184 -26.30 10.17 6.36
CA SER A 184 -26.54 9.04 7.27
C SER A 184 -26.89 7.74 6.52
N LEU A 185 -26.04 7.33 5.58
CA LEU A 185 -26.24 6.15 4.71
C LEU A 185 -25.72 4.85 5.34
N ASP A 186 -25.09 4.92 6.50
CA ASP A 186 -24.53 3.80 7.28
C ASP A 186 -25.49 3.25 8.35
N GLU A 187 -26.70 3.81 8.49
CA GLU A 187 -27.66 3.36 9.49
C GLU A 187 -28.50 2.18 8.97
N GLU A 188 -28.01 0.97 9.21
CA GLU A 188 -28.81 -0.22 9.56
C GLU A 188 -28.19 -0.95 10.75
#